data_AF-A0A2E1S0U1-F1
#
_entry.id   AF-A0A2E1S0U1-F1
#
_cell.length_a   1.000
_cell.length_b   1.000
_cell.length_c   1.000
_cell.angle_alpha   90.00
_cell.angle_beta   90.00
_cell.angle_gamma   90.00
#
_symmetry.space_group_name_H-M   'P 1'
#
loop_
_entity.id
_entity.type
_entity.pdbx_description
1 polymer ?
#
loop_
_entity_poly.entity_id
_entity_poly.type
_entity_poly.pdbx_seq_one_letter_code
_entity_poly.pdbx_strand_id
1 'polypeptide(L)'
;MSSLNDVIQSVQDKLAEAQSHLSNIPAEQLEAAATATGQAAGIDPTVLRFAVFVMAIFVGYYVVWSVTPALHTPLMAVTNAISSVIVVGALLATGVSIEEASSGGWTARIFGFLALILASVNIFGGFLVTQRMLAMYKKKD
;
A
#
# COMPACT_ATOMS: atom_id res chain seq x y z
N MET A 1 4.63 20.14 46.82
CA MET A 1 5.27 20.22 45.49
C MET A 1 5.62 18.85 44.90
N SER A 2 5.73 17.77 45.70
CA SER A 2 5.96 16.38 45.20
C SER A 2 4.83 15.83 44.33
N SER A 3 3.56 16.01 44.72
CA SER A 3 2.45 15.32 44.03
C SER A 3 2.19 15.82 42.60
N LEU A 4 2.65 17.03 42.24
CA LEU A 4 2.54 17.51 40.86
C LEU A 4 3.59 16.82 39.96
N ASN A 5 4.78 16.58 40.50
CA ASN A 5 5.85 15.87 39.81
C ASN A 5 5.50 14.38 39.64
N ASP A 6 4.91 13.77 40.69
CA ASP A 6 4.43 12.38 40.65
C ASP A 6 3.33 12.19 39.59
N VAL A 7 2.43 13.17 39.44
CA VAL A 7 1.40 13.16 38.39
C VAL A 7 2.02 13.32 37.00
N ILE A 8 3.00 14.23 36.84
CA ILE A 8 3.71 14.41 35.57
C ILE A 8 4.43 13.11 35.17
N GLN A 9 5.12 12.45 36.11
CA GLN A 9 5.76 11.16 35.87
C GLN A 9 4.75 10.07 35.50
N SER A 10 3.62 9.98 36.20
CA SER A 10 2.58 8.99 35.87
C SER A 10 1.95 9.17 34.48
N VAL A 11 1.84 10.43 34.00
CA VAL A 11 1.33 10.73 32.65
C VAL A 11 2.39 10.42 31.60
N GLN A 12 3.66 10.66 31.91
CA GLN A 12 4.79 10.39 31.03
C GLN A 12 5.04 8.89 30.86
N ASP A 13 4.87 8.11 31.93
CA ASP A 13 4.94 6.65 31.91
C ASP A 13 3.78 6.04 31.08
N LYS A 14 2.57 6.58 31.22
CA LYS A 14 1.41 6.16 30.40
C LYS A 14 1.55 6.54 28.92
N LEU A 15 2.21 7.66 28.62
CA LEU A 15 2.53 8.04 27.25
C LEU A 15 3.59 7.11 26.64
N ALA A 16 4.60 6.72 27.42
CA ALA A 16 5.60 5.74 26.99
C ALA A 16 4.99 4.35 26.76
N GLU A 17 4.05 3.93 27.61
CA GLU A 17 3.32 2.66 27.46
C GLU A 17 2.33 2.69 26.27
N ALA A 18 1.65 3.81 26.04
CA ALA A 18 0.79 3.97 24.86
C ALA A 18 1.60 3.97 23.55
N GLN A 19 2.81 4.55 23.56
CA GLN A 19 3.73 4.52 22.40
C GLN A 19 4.24 3.11 22.12
N SER A 20 4.54 2.31 23.15
CA SER A 20 4.97 0.92 22.97
C SER A 20 3.85 0.02 22.44
N HIS A 21 2.59 0.36 22.70
CA HIS A 21 1.44 -0.35 22.14
C HIS A 21 1.20 -0.03 20.66
N LEU A 22 1.62 1.16 20.18
CA LEU A 22 1.54 1.52 18.77
C LEU A 22 2.71 0.99 17.95
N SER A 23 3.91 0.86 18.55
CA SER A 23 5.05 0.18 17.90
C SER A 23 4.87 -1.34 17.82
N ASN A 24 4.07 -1.93 18.73
CA ASN A 24 3.63 -3.32 18.72
C ASN A 24 2.37 -3.56 17.86
N ILE A 25 2.08 -2.73 16.87
CA ILE A 25 1.37 -3.20 15.67
C ILE A 25 2.48 -3.51 14.65
N PRO A 26 3.19 -4.64 14.83
CA PRO A 26 4.36 -4.89 14.02
C PRO A 26 3.81 -5.34 12.66
N ALA A 27 4.50 -5.01 11.58
CA ALA A 27 4.23 -5.56 10.25
C ALA A 27 4.09 -7.10 10.25
N GLU A 28 4.62 -7.74 11.29
CA GLU A 28 4.54 -9.14 11.68
C GLU A 28 3.12 -9.70 11.84
N GLN A 29 2.10 -8.92 12.24
CA GLN A 29 0.72 -9.40 12.25
C GLN A 29 0.10 -9.47 10.84
N LEU A 30 0.54 -8.61 9.92
CA LEU A 30 0.17 -8.67 8.51
C LEU A 30 0.93 -9.80 7.79
N GLU A 31 2.21 -9.96 8.13
CA GLU A 31 3.05 -11.04 7.63
C GLU A 31 2.60 -12.40 8.17
N ALA A 32 2.16 -12.50 9.42
CA ALA A 32 1.61 -13.73 10.00
C ALA A 32 0.36 -14.22 9.25
N ALA A 33 -0.51 -13.32 8.80
CA ALA A 33 -1.70 -13.71 8.02
C ALA A 33 -1.33 -14.30 6.64
N ALA A 34 -0.27 -13.81 6.00
CA ALA A 34 0.23 -14.34 4.72
C ALA A 34 1.15 -15.57 4.89
N THR A 35 1.86 -15.66 6.01
CA THR A 35 2.85 -16.71 6.31
C THR A 35 2.19 -17.94 6.95
N ALA A 36 1.04 -17.78 7.62
CA ALA A 36 0.27 -18.87 8.22
C ALA A 36 -0.08 -19.99 7.23
N THR A 37 -0.28 -19.67 5.95
CA THR A 37 -0.59 -20.67 4.91
C THR A 37 0.61 -21.48 4.45
N GLY A 38 1.84 -20.94 4.53
CA GLY A 38 3.08 -21.58 4.05
C GLY A 38 3.90 -22.26 5.14
N GLN A 39 3.92 -21.69 6.35
CA GLN A 39 4.68 -22.23 7.49
C GLN A 39 4.10 -23.57 8.00
N ALA A 40 2.80 -23.80 7.85
CA ALA A 40 2.18 -25.09 8.19
C ALA A 40 2.65 -26.26 7.29
N ALA A 41 3.24 -25.96 6.13
CA ALA A 41 3.67 -26.95 5.13
C ALA A 41 5.20 -27.02 4.95
N GLY A 42 6.00 -26.24 5.71
CA GLY A 42 7.46 -26.20 5.56
C GLY A 42 7.94 -25.52 4.27
N ILE A 43 7.11 -24.68 3.65
CA ILE A 43 7.42 -24.00 2.38
C ILE A 43 8.09 -22.65 2.69
N ASP A 44 9.22 -22.38 2.03
CA ASP A 44 9.93 -21.10 2.16
C ASP A 44 9.01 -19.92 1.75
N PRO A 45 8.92 -18.83 2.54
CA PRO A 45 8.12 -17.65 2.22
C PRO A 45 8.41 -17.07 0.83
N THR A 46 9.64 -17.19 0.35
CA THR A 46 10.06 -16.72 -0.98
C THR A 46 9.39 -17.54 -2.08
N VAL A 47 9.35 -18.87 -1.91
CA VAL A 47 8.70 -19.80 -2.85
C VAL A 47 7.20 -19.56 -2.86
N LEU A 48 6.59 -19.29 -1.71
CA LEU A 48 5.17 -18.93 -1.63
C LEU A 48 4.86 -17.60 -2.33
N ARG A 49 5.65 -16.54 -2.09
CA ARG A 49 5.51 -15.25 -2.78
C ARG A 49 5.69 -15.39 -4.29
N PHE A 50 6.64 -16.22 -4.72
CA PHE A 50 6.85 -16.53 -6.12
C PHE A 50 5.69 -17.32 -6.74
N ALA A 51 5.13 -18.30 -6.02
CA ALA A 51 3.95 -19.04 -6.47
C ALA A 51 2.74 -18.11 -6.64
N VAL A 52 2.48 -17.22 -5.67
CA VAL A 52 1.43 -16.19 -5.75
C VAL A 52 1.66 -15.27 -6.95
N PHE A 53 2.90 -14.84 -7.19
CA PHE A 53 3.26 -14.03 -8.36
C PHE A 53 2.92 -14.74 -9.67
N VAL A 54 3.32 -16.01 -9.83
CA VAL A 54 3.01 -16.79 -11.04
C VAL A 54 1.49 -17.00 -11.21
N MET A 55 0.78 -17.30 -10.12
CA MET A 55 -0.69 -17.43 -10.15
C MET A 55 -1.37 -16.10 -10.55
N ALA A 56 -0.88 -14.97 -10.05
CA ALA A 56 -1.40 -13.65 -10.40
C ALA A 56 -1.22 -13.33 -11.89
N ILE A 57 -0.12 -13.77 -12.54
CA ILE A 57 0.08 -13.63 -13.99
C ILE A 57 -1.00 -14.38 -14.77
N PHE A 58 -1.26 -15.65 -14.41
CA PHE A 58 -2.30 -16.44 -15.07
C PHE A 58 -3.67 -15.78 -14.92
N VAL A 59 -4.04 -15.35 -13.71
CA VAL A 59 -5.30 -14.65 -13.47
C VAL A 59 -5.38 -13.36 -14.29
N GLY A 60 -4.31 -12.55 -14.31
CA GLY A 60 -4.26 -11.32 -15.10
C GLY A 60 -4.44 -11.55 -16.59
N TYR A 61 -3.80 -12.58 -17.15
CA TYR A 61 -3.94 -12.96 -18.56
C TYR A 61 -5.41 -13.29 -18.90
N TYR A 62 -6.05 -14.15 -18.11
CA TYR A 62 -7.45 -14.54 -18.35
C TYR A 62 -8.42 -13.36 -18.23
N VAL A 63 -8.22 -12.48 -17.25
CA VAL A 63 -9.07 -11.29 -17.03
C VAL A 63 -9.02 -10.33 -18.22
N VAL A 64 -7.84 -10.11 -18.81
CA VAL A 64 -7.70 -9.20 -19.97
C VAL A 64 -8.20 -9.86 -21.26
N TRP A 65 -8.01 -11.16 -21.44
CA TRP A 65 -8.48 -11.87 -22.64
C TRP A 65 -10.00 -12.03 -22.72
N SER A 66 -10.73 -11.94 -21.60
CA SER A 66 -12.18 -12.10 -21.56
C SER A 66 -12.98 -10.82 -21.86
N VAL A 67 -12.39 -9.78 -22.47
CA VAL A 67 -13.08 -8.52 -22.75
C VAL A 67 -13.51 -8.35 -24.22
N THR A 68 -14.62 -7.66 -24.44
CA THR A 68 -15.15 -7.37 -25.79
C THR A 68 -14.22 -6.38 -26.54
N PRO A 69 -13.96 -6.54 -27.85
CA PRO A 69 -12.99 -5.72 -28.59
C PRO A 69 -13.22 -4.19 -28.54
N ALA A 70 -14.46 -3.75 -28.35
CA ALA A 70 -14.81 -2.34 -28.20
C ALA A 70 -14.27 -1.70 -26.91
N LEU A 71 -13.82 -2.52 -25.94
CA LEU A 71 -13.36 -2.08 -24.63
C LEU A 71 -11.85 -2.06 -24.49
N HIS A 72 -11.05 -2.40 -25.50
CA HIS A 72 -9.58 -2.35 -25.38
C HIS A 72 -9.06 -0.95 -25.03
N THR A 73 -9.65 0.10 -25.61
CA THR A 73 -9.25 1.49 -25.33
C THR A 73 -9.63 1.93 -23.91
N PRO A 74 -10.87 1.69 -23.42
CA PRO A 74 -11.20 1.85 -22.00
C PRO A 74 -10.37 0.98 -21.04
N LEU A 75 -10.08 -0.26 -21.43
CA LEU A 75 -9.31 -1.20 -20.63
C LEU A 75 -7.87 -0.74 -20.46
N MET A 76 -7.28 -0.15 -21.51
CA MET A 76 -5.96 0.47 -21.42
C MET A 76 -5.93 1.59 -20.38
N ALA A 77 -6.97 2.43 -20.32
CA ALA A 77 -7.09 3.48 -19.32
C ALA A 77 -7.25 2.94 -17.89
N VAL A 78 -8.02 1.85 -17.71
CA VAL A 78 -8.15 1.16 -16.42
C VAL A 78 -6.83 0.54 -15.98
N THR A 79 -6.08 -0.11 -16.89
CA THR A 79 -4.76 -0.67 -16.53
C THR A 79 -3.76 0.40 -16.11
N ASN A 80 -3.86 1.62 -16.67
CA ASN A 80 -3.07 2.76 -16.22
C ASN A 80 -3.40 3.14 -14.76
N ALA A 81 -4.68 3.18 -14.40
CA ALA A 81 -5.10 3.42 -13.02
C ALA A 81 -4.64 2.30 -12.06
N ILE A 82 -4.77 1.03 -12.46
CA ILE A 82 -4.36 -0.13 -11.65
C ILE A 82 -2.85 -0.12 -11.35
N SER A 83 -2.02 0.35 -12.31
CA SER A 83 -0.58 0.47 -12.10
C SER A 83 -0.20 1.37 -10.90
N SER A 84 -1.14 2.19 -10.43
CA SER A 84 -0.96 3.06 -9.26
C SER A 84 -0.90 2.33 -7.91
N VAL A 85 -0.83 1.01 -7.89
CA VAL A 85 -0.54 0.20 -6.68
C VAL A 85 0.74 0.66 -5.96
N ILE A 86 1.64 1.35 -6.68
CA ILE A 86 2.83 2.02 -6.15
C ILE A 86 2.54 2.97 -4.97
N VAL A 87 1.30 3.46 -4.82
CA VAL A 87 0.88 4.31 -3.69
C VAL A 87 1.12 3.61 -2.34
N VAL A 88 1.00 2.29 -2.27
CA VAL A 88 1.26 1.50 -1.05
C VAL A 88 2.73 1.62 -0.66
N GLY A 89 3.64 1.48 -1.63
CA GLY A 89 5.08 1.64 -1.40
C GLY A 89 5.44 3.08 -1.02
N ALA A 90 4.81 4.07 -1.64
CA ALA A 90 5.01 5.48 -1.30
C ALA A 90 4.57 5.80 0.14
N LEU A 91 3.41 5.29 0.57
CA LEU A 91 2.91 5.45 1.94
C LEU A 91 3.87 4.82 2.96
N LEU A 92 4.36 3.61 2.70
CA LEU A 92 5.37 2.96 3.54
C LEU A 92 6.66 3.79 3.61
N ALA A 93 7.16 4.29 2.48
CA ALA A 93 8.36 5.13 2.43
C ALA A 93 8.19 6.47 3.16
N THR A 94 7.01 7.10 3.11
CA THR A 94 6.72 8.31 3.89
C THR A 94 6.53 8.05 5.37
N GLY A 95 6.02 6.87 5.74
CA GLY A 95 5.65 6.50 7.10
C GLY A 95 6.82 6.07 7.99
N VAL A 96 8.02 5.85 7.42
CA VAL A 96 9.21 5.46 8.20
C VAL A 96 9.47 6.49 9.32
N SER A 97 9.50 6.00 10.56
CA SER A 97 9.65 6.78 11.79
C SER A 97 11.10 7.24 12.01
N ILE A 98 11.26 8.30 12.82
CA ILE A 98 12.53 9.01 13.03
C ILE A 98 13.59 8.14 13.73
N GLU A 99 13.18 7.04 14.38
CA GLU A 99 14.04 6.22 15.24
C GLU A 99 14.96 5.26 14.48
N GLU A 100 14.62 4.85 13.26
CA GLU A 100 15.43 3.95 12.44
C GLU A 100 16.36 4.70 11.46
N ALA A 101 16.30 6.04 11.46
CA ALA A 101 16.97 6.90 10.50
C ALA A 101 18.46 7.11 10.82
N SER A 102 19.23 6.02 10.77
CA SER A 102 20.67 6.09 10.54
C SER A 102 20.92 6.72 9.16
N SER A 103 21.19 8.03 9.14
CA SER A 103 21.66 8.85 8.00
C SER A 103 20.80 8.94 6.71
N GLY A 104 19.77 8.09 6.51
CA GLY A 104 19.01 8.03 5.25
C GLY A 104 17.50 8.35 5.31
N GLY A 105 16.91 8.44 6.51
CA GLY A 105 15.44 8.54 6.67
C GLY A 105 14.83 9.84 6.12
N TRP A 106 15.60 10.94 6.10
CA TRP A 106 15.14 12.21 5.53
C TRP A 106 14.95 12.12 4.00
N THR A 107 15.89 11.49 3.31
CA THR A 107 15.82 11.26 1.86
C THR A 107 14.66 10.33 1.52
N ALA A 108 14.48 9.24 2.26
CA ALA A 108 13.37 8.31 2.07
C ALA A 108 12.00 8.99 2.18
N ARG A 109 11.84 9.93 3.12
CA ARG A 109 10.60 10.70 3.30
C ARG A 109 10.34 11.68 2.16
N ILE A 110 11.36 12.42 1.70
CA ILE A 110 11.20 13.35 0.58
C ILE A 110 10.82 12.59 -0.69
N PHE A 111 11.53 11.50 -0.99
CA PHE A 111 11.25 10.67 -2.15
C PHE A 111 9.90 9.95 -2.02
N GLY A 112 9.54 9.47 -0.83
CA GLY A 112 8.22 8.90 -0.55
C GLY A 112 7.11 9.90 -0.76
N PHE A 113 7.28 11.15 -0.30
CA PHE A 113 6.27 12.20 -0.44
C PHE A 113 6.09 12.60 -1.91
N LEU A 114 7.20 12.72 -2.64
CA LEU A 114 7.16 12.98 -4.07
C LEU A 114 6.51 11.81 -4.84
N ALA A 115 6.85 10.57 -4.48
CA ALA A 115 6.22 9.37 -5.03
C ALA A 115 4.72 9.33 -4.74
N LEU A 116 4.28 9.78 -3.56
CA LEU A 116 2.86 9.83 -3.18
C LEU A 116 2.07 10.83 -4.02
N ILE A 117 2.67 12.00 -4.30
CA ILE A 117 2.08 12.99 -5.22
C ILE A 117 1.95 12.41 -6.63
N LEU A 118 3.02 11.81 -7.16
CA LEU A 118 3.02 11.23 -8.51
C LEU A 118 2.03 10.05 -8.62
N ALA A 119 1.97 9.19 -7.60
CA ALA A 119 1.00 8.11 -7.53
C ALA A 119 -0.44 8.65 -7.52
N SER A 120 -0.70 9.71 -6.74
CA SER A 120 -2.03 10.34 -6.68
C SER A 120 -2.46 10.88 -8.05
N VAL A 121 -1.56 11.54 -8.79
CA VAL A 121 -1.85 12.02 -10.15
C VAL A 121 -2.20 10.87 -11.10
N ASN A 122 -1.50 9.74 -11.00
CA ASN A 122 -1.80 8.56 -11.83
C ASN A 122 -3.18 7.95 -11.50
N ILE A 123 -3.52 7.83 -10.21
CA ILE A 123 -4.85 7.39 -9.75
C ILE A 123 -5.94 8.28 -10.33
N PHE A 124 -5.89 9.58 -10.01
CA PHE A 124 -6.95 10.50 -10.39
C PHE A 124 -7.01 10.72 -11.91
N GLY A 125 -5.86 10.83 -12.57
CA GLY A 125 -5.78 10.98 -14.03
C GLY A 125 -6.30 9.75 -14.77
N GLY A 126 -5.94 8.55 -14.32
CA GLY A 126 -6.43 7.29 -14.89
C GLY A 126 -7.95 7.17 -14.81
N PHE A 127 -8.55 7.48 -13.66
CA PHE A 127 -10.00 7.39 -13.48
C PHE A 127 -10.78 8.50 -14.19
N LEU A 128 -10.29 9.75 -14.22
CA LEU A 128 -10.95 10.85 -14.94
C LEU A 128 -11.03 10.60 -16.45
N VAL A 129 -9.93 10.13 -17.05
CA VAL A 129 -9.89 9.83 -18.48
C VAL A 129 -10.77 8.63 -18.82
N THR A 130 -10.74 7.58 -17.98
CA THR A 130 -11.61 6.42 -18.16
C THR A 130 -13.09 6.80 -18.12
N GLN A 131 -13.49 7.64 -17.16
CA GLN A 131 -14.88 8.14 -17.07
C GLN A 131 -15.27 8.96 -18.31
N ARG A 132 -14.38 9.81 -18.81
CA ARG A 132 -14.61 10.56 -20.06
C ARG A 132 -14.75 9.64 -21.27
N MET A 133 -13.95 8.56 -21.34
CA MET A 133 -14.04 7.56 -22.41
C MET A 133 -15.33 6.75 -22.34
N LEU A 134 -15.76 6.33 -21.15
CA LEU A 134 -17.00 5.57 -20.96
C LEU A 134 -18.26 6.44 -21.11
N ALA A 135 -18.19 7.73 -20.79
CA ALA A 135 -19.28 8.69 -20.98
C ALA A 135 -19.65 8.86 -22.47
N MET A 136 -18.71 8.63 -23.40
CA MET A 136 -18.98 8.68 -24.85
C MET A 136 -19.76 7.46 -25.37
N TYR A 137 -19.91 6.40 -24.58
CA TYR A 137 -20.72 5.22 -24.93
C TYR A 137 -22.13 5.24 -24.30
N LYS A 138 -22.45 6.24 -23.48
CA LYS A 138 -23.83 6.47 -23.03
C LYS A 138 -24.64 7.02 -24.20
N LYS A 139 -25.73 6.32 -24.55
CA LYS A 139 -26.75 6.87 -25.45
C LYS A 139 -27.27 8.17 -24.84
N LYS A 140 -27.27 9.22 -25.66
CA LYS A 140 -27.89 10.51 -25.36
C LYS A 140 -29.40 10.26 -25.32
N ASP A 141 -30.02 10.41 -24.15
CA ASP A 141 -31.45 10.75 -24.10
C ASP A 141 -31.63 12.16 -24.68
#